data_AF-A0A8C4E5K6-F1
#
_entry.id   AF-A0A8C4E5K6-F1
#
_cell.length_a   1.000
_cell.length_b   1.000
_cell.length_c   1.000
_cell.angle_alpha   90.00
_cell.angle_beta   90.00
_cell.angle_gamma   90.00
#
_symmetry.space_group_name_H-M   'P 1'
#
loop_
_entity.id
_entity.type
_entity.pdbx_description
1 polymer ?
#
loop_
_entity_poly.entity_id
_entity_poly.type
_entity_poly.pdbx_seq_one_letter_code
_entity_poly.pdbx_strand_id
1 'polypeptide(L)'
;MVQPQPDGPMQWDMSGEDSGGALRVPPELAANEVVTRLLGDNQQLREALRRSNLALRQRCEEMEGWQRRTREEREFLSCRFQEARALVERLAQENHSLQGLVNGPASSSSSNHCCSSSQTEDLQGRPARNGPLDGPQTLDQRDRKRAEETDQHTQTTPPRSLGDASVHSSLSSALPSPPTSLSEVWGETMGRENGQPVEGSNEVLQLLKSHKEKLEEGLRDLRRKNEELERERDEGEKERDRMRRCIEQLRAKLAQAQASSVTEEVVQPRSEAQHSSDCSSLAKLTEQLQATQGRYRELEEKLDYLQKSSAQRDRTEALLKQKDKDCAQLAKDCEALKAQATSLLGELNERQSCLDRSENERKMLEEKLCSKMKVLQVAERELEQQRKQHHVAMDQLLLQTQSLEQALKTERHVVTEEKKKLTQLQHAYTCLFRDYDTKLKAEGGDLCSRLEEAERALALKQDLIDKLKEEVEQQKGSLETVPVLTAQAEIYKGDFLAEREAREKLNQKKEELQDQLTQALAEIDRLKQEATSRARMEQMKLRHLEDFPTRPPHIPPPQGVFPGAVFNTAPPAPSFRNQGLVPVGDQGAAGTEELPDLCCPKCQYQAPDMDTLQIHVMDCIQ
;
A
#
# COMPACT_ATOMS: atom_id res chain seq x y z
N MET A 1 0.13 47.88 48.99
CA MET A 1 0.69 48.58 47.81
C MET A 1 1.96 47.83 47.41
N VAL A 2 2.14 47.33 46.19
CA VAL A 2 1.20 47.07 45.07
C VAL A 2 1.51 45.66 44.56
N GLN A 3 0.50 44.93 44.09
CA GLN A 3 0.66 43.58 43.52
C GLN A 3 0.85 43.69 42.00
N PRO A 4 1.86 43.04 41.39
CA PRO A 4 1.94 42.97 39.93
C PRO A 4 0.80 42.10 39.39
N GLN A 5 0.15 42.53 38.31
CA GLN A 5 -0.87 41.73 37.63
C GLN A 5 -0.22 40.59 36.82
N PRO A 6 -0.94 39.48 36.61
CA PRO A 6 -0.61 38.54 35.54
C PRO A 6 -0.98 39.14 34.18
N ASP A 7 -0.11 38.95 33.18
CA ASP A 7 -0.40 39.33 31.80
C ASP A 7 -1.57 38.51 31.23
N GLY A 8 -2.38 39.15 30.38
CA GLY A 8 -3.54 38.52 29.74
C GLY A 8 -3.15 37.50 28.65
N PRO A 9 -4.06 36.58 28.30
CA PRO A 9 -3.80 35.61 27.24
C PRO A 9 -3.64 36.31 25.87
N MET A 10 -2.59 35.96 25.12
CA MET A 10 -2.43 36.40 23.73
C MET A 10 -3.54 35.82 22.85
N GLN A 11 -4.56 36.64 22.58
CA GLN A 11 -5.66 36.30 21.70
C GLN A 11 -5.26 36.51 20.24
N TRP A 12 -4.99 35.41 19.53
CA TRP A 12 -4.73 35.42 18.09
C TRP A 12 -6.06 35.47 17.31
N ASP A 13 -6.60 36.67 17.11
CA ASP A 13 -7.86 36.87 16.39
C ASP A 13 -7.77 36.41 14.92
N MET A 14 -8.38 35.27 14.65
CA MET A 14 -8.62 34.73 13.31
C MET A 14 -9.92 35.34 12.75
N SER A 15 -9.89 36.62 12.36
CA SER A 15 -11.02 37.29 11.72
C SER A 15 -11.35 36.65 10.37
N GLY A 16 -12.30 35.71 10.38
CA GLY A 16 -12.67 34.90 9.23
C GLY A 16 -13.71 35.54 8.31
N GLU A 17 -13.31 36.59 7.58
CA GLU A 17 -14.08 37.14 6.45
C GLU A 17 -13.21 37.37 5.21
N ASP A 18 -13.85 37.49 4.05
CA ASP A 18 -13.33 37.12 2.71
C ASP A 18 -12.28 38.08 2.12
N SER A 19 -11.16 38.28 2.82
CA SER A 19 -10.05 39.13 2.38
C SER A 19 -8.69 38.65 2.92
N GLY A 20 -8.15 37.61 2.27
CA GLY A 20 -6.70 37.36 2.24
C GLY A 20 -6.01 37.18 3.60
N GLY A 21 -6.68 36.57 4.59
CA GLY A 21 -6.30 36.54 6.02
C GLY A 21 -4.81 36.43 6.36
N ALA A 22 -4.13 37.58 6.44
CA ALA A 22 -2.78 37.71 6.93
C ALA A 22 -2.76 37.65 8.46
N LEU A 23 -1.92 36.81 9.04
CA LEU A 23 -1.75 36.74 10.50
C LEU A 23 -1.07 38.04 10.97
N ARG A 24 -1.81 38.88 11.70
CA ARG A 24 -1.30 40.15 12.21
C ARG A 24 -0.40 39.90 13.41
N VAL A 25 0.90 40.10 13.23
CA VAL A 25 1.91 39.87 14.27
C VAL A 25 1.85 40.99 15.32
N PRO A 26 1.91 40.67 16.63
CA PRO A 26 2.14 41.66 17.67
C PRO A 26 3.47 42.41 17.46
N PRO A 27 3.54 43.74 17.72
CA PRO A 27 4.75 44.54 17.46
C PRO A 27 6.02 44.02 18.13
N GLU A 28 5.87 43.41 19.32
CA GLU A 28 6.97 42.85 20.13
C GLU A 28 7.62 41.62 19.47
N LEU A 29 6.86 40.91 18.62
CA LEU A 29 7.29 39.69 17.92
C LEU A 29 7.61 39.93 16.44
N ALA A 30 7.23 41.08 15.89
CA ALA A 30 7.45 41.42 14.47
C ALA A 30 8.94 41.49 14.07
N ALA A 31 9.83 41.75 15.03
CA ALA A 31 11.29 41.78 14.83
C ALA A 31 11.99 40.43 15.08
N ASN A 32 11.24 39.35 15.41
CA ASN A 32 11.83 38.04 15.69
C ASN A 32 11.98 37.22 14.40
N GLU A 33 13.22 36.95 13.99
CA GLU A 33 13.55 36.26 12.73
C GLU A 33 12.85 34.90 12.57
N VAL A 34 12.65 34.15 13.67
CA VAL A 34 11.98 32.85 13.65
C VAL A 34 10.49 33.03 13.36
N VAL A 35 9.85 34.04 13.94
CA VAL A 35 8.46 34.41 13.66
C VAL A 35 8.31 34.87 12.21
N THR A 36 9.20 35.73 11.71
CA THR A 36 9.22 36.16 10.30
C THR A 36 9.33 34.97 9.34
N ARG A 37 10.20 34.00 9.65
CA ARG A 37 10.41 32.79 8.84
C ARG A 37 9.17 31.89 8.83
N LEU A 38 8.61 31.58 10.00
CA LEU A 38 7.40 30.76 10.13
C LEU A 38 6.19 31.37 9.39
N LEU A 39 6.09 32.71 9.34
CA LEU A 39 5.05 33.39 8.57
C LEU A 39 5.27 33.27 7.06
N GLY A 40 6.52 33.37 6.59
CA GLY A 40 6.90 33.11 5.19
C GLY A 40 6.58 31.68 4.77
N ASP A 41 6.94 30.70 5.61
CA ASP A 41 6.65 29.28 5.38
C ASP A 41 5.13 29.03 5.40
N ASN A 42 4.38 29.66 6.30
CA ASN A 42 2.91 29.57 6.35
C ASN A 42 2.24 30.19 5.11
N GLN A 43 2.76 31.31 4.59
CA GLN A 43 2.30 31.89 3.32
C GLN A 43 2.59 30.94 2.15
N GLN A 44 3.78 30.37 2.06
CA GLN A 44 4.15 29.40 1.01
C GLN A 44 3.24 28.16 1.06
N LEU A 45 2.96 27.62 2.24
CA LEU A 45 2.03 26.51 2.43
C LEU A 45 0.60 26.86 1.98
N ARG A 46 0.11 28.06 2.32
CA ARG A 46 -1.21 28.56 1.87
C ARG A 46 -1.27 28.73 0.35
N GLU A 47 -0.21 29.25 -0.28
CA GLU A 47 -0.13 29.37 -1.74
C GLU A 47 -0.04 28.01 -2.44
N ALA A 48 0.77 27.08 -1.91
CA ALA A 48 0.85 25.71 -2.41
C ALA A 48 -0.51 24.99 -2.31
N LEU A 49 -1.22 25.16 -1.19
CA LEU A 49 -2.56 24.60 -0.99
C LEU A 49 -3.59 25.22 -1.95
N ARG A 50 -3.55 26.54 -2.21
CA ARG A 50 -4.39 27.16 -3.25
C ARG A 50 -4.10 26.61 -4.65
N ARG A 51 -2.82 26.54 -5.04
CA ARG A 51 -2.38 25.97 -6.34
C ARG A 51 -2.82 24.51 -6.49
N SER A 52 -2.67 23.70 -5.44
CA SER A 52 -3.12 22.30 -5.42
C SER A 52 -4.64 22.15 -5.52
N ASN A 53 -5.42 23.01 -4.87
CA ASN A 53 -6.88 22.99 -4.97
C ASN A 53 -7.37 23.42 -6.37
N LEU A 54 -6.75 24.43 -6.97
CA LEU A 54 -7.05 24.84 -8.34
C LEU A 54 -6.75 23.71 -9.35
N ALA A 55 -5.57 23.11 -9.25
CA ALA A 55 -5.17 21.98 -10.09
C ALA A 55 -5.99 20.70 -9.82
N LEU A 56 -6.63 20.57 -8.66
CA LEU A 56 -7.59 19.50 -8.41
C LEU A 56 -8.93 19.78 -9.10
N ARG A 57 -9.48 21.00 -8.97
CA ARG A 57 -10.72 21.42 -9.66
C ARG A 57 -10.61 21.25 -11.18
N GLN A 58 -9.53 21.74 -11.77
CA GLN A 58 -9.25 21.59 -13.20
C GLN A 58 -9.26 20.12 -13.65
N ARG A 59 -8.64 19.21 -12.88
CA ARG A 59 -8.67 17.77 -13.20
C ARG A 59 -10.03 17.11 -12.98
N CYS A 60 -10.86 17.61 -12.07
CA CYS A 60 -12.26 17.19 -11.96
C CYS A 60 -13.07 17.64 -13.18
N GLU A 61 -12.95 18.91 -13.58
CA GLU A 61 -13.61 19.47 -14.77
C GLU A 61 -13.19 18.76 -16.06
N GLU A 62 -11.90 18.45 -16.21
CA GLU A 62 -11.36 17.63 -17.30
C GLU A 62 -11.92 16.20 -17.30
N MET A 63 -12.02 15.57 -16.12
CA MET A 63 -12.56 14.21 -15.97
C MET A 63 -14.06 14.14 -16.27
N GLU A 64 -14.85 15.10 -15.79
CA GLU A 64 -16.27 15.22 -16.13
C GLU A 64 -16.47 15.48 -17.62
N GLY A 65 -15.65 16.36 -18.22
CA GLY A 65 -15.66 16.62 -19.66
C GLY A 65 -15.22 15.41 -20.49
N TRP A 66 -14.31 14.57 -20.00
CA TRP A 66 -13.95 13.29 -20.62
C TRP A 66 -15.10 12.28 -20.52
N GLN A 67 -15.66 12.06 -19.32
CA GLN A 67 -16.80 11.15 -19.12
C GLN A 67 -18.02 11.53 -19.98
N ARG A 68 -18.28 12.84 -20.15
CA ARG A 68 -19.35 13.35 -21.01
C ARG A 68 -19.12 12.99 -22.47
N ARG A 69 -17.93 13.28 -23.02
CA ARG A 69 -17.56 12.92 -24.39
C ARG A 69 -17.59 11.40 -24.62
N THR A 70 -17.08 10.60 -23.68
CA THR A 70 -17.14 9.13 -23.75
C THR A 70 -18.59 8.59 -23.73
N ARG A 71 -19.53 9.30 -23.08
CA ARG A 71 -20.96 8.99 -23.17
C ARG A 71 -21.53 9.37 -24.53
N GLU A 72 -21.28 10.59 -25.00
CA GLU A 72 -21.73 11.10 -26.31
C GLU A 72 -21.23 10.21 -27.47
N GLU A 73 -19.97 9.77 -27.42
CA GLU A 73 -19.37 8.81 -28.37
C GLU A 73 -20.05 7.44 -28.31
N ARG A 74 -20.34 6.92 -27.11
CA ARG A 74 -21.06 5.64 -26.95
C ARG A 74 -22.49 5.72 -27.47
N GLU A 75 -23.18 6.82 -27.23
CA GLU A 75 -24.54 7.07 -27.71
C GLU A 75 -24.55 7.20 -29.25
N PHE A 76 -23.61 7.96 -29.83
CA PHE A 76 -23.42 8.04 -31.28
C PHE A 76 -23.14 6.66 -31.92
N LEU A 77 -22.20 5.88 -31.36
CA LEU A 77 -21.90 4.54 -31.85
C LEU A 77 -23.12 3.60 -31.73
N SER A 78 -23.87 3.68 -30.62
CA SER A 78 -25.11 2.92 -30.44
C SER A 78 -26.13 3.24 -31.53
N CYS A 79 -26.35 4.52 -31.84
CA CYS A 79 -27.22 4.94 -32.94
C CYS A 79 -26.72 4.42 -34.30
N ARG A 80 -25.42 4.50 -34.60
CA ARG A 80 -24.84 3.96 -35.84
C ARG A 80 -24.97 2.44 -35.96
N PHE A 81 -24.82 1.70 -34.85
CA PHE A 81 -25.08 0.25 -34.84
C PHE A 81 -26.56 -0.08 -35.07
N GLN A 82 -27.49 0.72 -34.53
CA GLN A 82 -28.93 0.57 -34.78
C GLN A 82 -29.30 0.88 -36.24
N GLU A 83 -28.76 1.96 -36.82
CA GLU A 83 -28.91 2.28 -38.25
C GLU A 83 -28.37 1.16 -39.16
N ALA A 84 -27.15 0.67 -38.88
CA ALA A 84 -26.53 -0.41 -39.64
C ALA A 84 -27.33 -1.71 -39.54
N ARG A 85 -27.83 -2.04 -38.33
CA ARG A 85 -28.72 -3.18 -38.12
C ARG A 85 -30.03 -3.05 -38.90
N ALA A 86 -30.67 -1.89 -38.86
CA ALA A 86 -31.90 -1.62 -39.61
C ALA A 86 -31.68 -1.57 -41.15
N LEU A 87 -30.45 -1.34 -41.61
CA LEU A 87 -30.07 -1.54 -43.02
C LEU A 87 -29.91 -3.03 -43.34
N VAL A 88 -29.21 -3.80 -42.52
CA VAL A 88 -29.04 -5.26 -42.70
C VAL A 88 -30.37 -6.00 -42.65
N GLU A 89 -31.27 -5.66 -41.72
CA GLU A 89 -32.59 -6.29 -41.60
C GLU A 89 -33.48 -5.98 -42.82
N ARG A 90 -33.40 -4.77 -43.39
CA ARG A 90 -34.07 -4.43 -44.66
C ARG A 90 -33.47 -5.18 -45.86
N LEU A 91 -32.14 -5.20 -45.98
CA LEU A 91 -31.45 -5.94 -47.05
C LEU A 91 -31.71 -7.45 -46.96
N ALA A 92 -31.90 -8.00 -45.76
CA ALA A 92 -32.30 -9.40 -45.56
C ALA A 92 -33.76 -9.64 -46.01
N GLN A 93 -34.69 -8.74 -45.70
CA GLN A 93 -36.09 -8.81 -46.16
C GLN A 93 -36.18 -8.67 -47.69
N GLU A 94 -35.39 -7.78 -48.29
CA GLU A 94 -35.30 -7.58 -49.73
C GLU A 94 -34.68 -8.80 -50.43
N ASN A 95 -33.56 -9.35 -49.92
CA ASN A 95 -32.98 -10.60 -50.41
C ASN A 95 -33.97 -11.78 -50.29
N HIS A 96 -34.72 -11.88 -49.19
CA HIS A 96 -35.72 -12.95 -49.02
C HIS A 96 -36.88 -12.79 -50.01
N SER A 97 -37.29 -11.55 -50.31
CA SER A 97 -38.31 -11.24 -51.31
C SER A 97 -37.83 -11.54 -52.73
N LEU A 98 -36.57 -11.19 -53.06
CA LEU A 98 -35.92 -11.53 -54.34
C LEU A 98 -35.73 -13.05 -54.49
N GLN A 99 -35.32 -13.75 -53.43
CA GLN A 99 -35.26 -15.22 -53.42
C GLN A 99 -36.65 -15.84 -53.59
N GLY A 100 -37.70 -15.26 -53.00
CA GLY A 100 -39.08 -15.69 -53.21
C GLY A 100 -39.55 -15.54 -54.67
N LEU A 101 -39.14 -14.44 -55.33
CA LEU A 101 -39.42 -14.19 -56.76
C LEU A 101 -38.60 -15.09 -57.70
N VAL A 102 -37.39 -15.51 -57.30
CA VAL A 102 -36.57 -16.46 -58.06
C VAL A 102 -37.05 -17.91 -57.87
N ASN A 103 -37.58 -18.25 -56.70
CA ASN A 103 -37.92 -19.63 -56.32
C ASN A 103 -39.40 -20.02 -56.51
N GLY A 104 -40.08 -19.48 -57.53
CA GLY A 104 -41.29 -20.15 -58.03
C GLY A 104 -42.03 -19.47 -59.18
N PRO A 105 -42.82 -20.24 -59.98
CA PRO A 105 -43.02 -21.69 -59.92
C PRO A 105 -42.42 -22.42 -61.14
N ALA A 106 -41.36 -23.21 -60.95
CA ALA A 106 -40.87 -24.15 -61.96
C ALA A 106 -40.26 -25.42 -61.33
N SER A 107 -40.52 -26.58 -61.94
CA SER A 107 -39.79 -27.84 -61.77
C SER A 107 -39.68 -28.44 -60.36
N SER A 108 -40.71 -29.16 -59.95
CA SER A 108 -40.57 -30.27 -58.99
C SER A 108 -39.91 -31.49 -59.65
N SER A 109 -38.82 -32.03 -59.08
CA SER A 109 -38.50 -33.48 -59.04
C SER A 109 -37.19 -33.82 -58.30
N SER A 110 -37.29 -34.80 -57.40
CA SER A 110 -36.28 -35.79 -56.97
C SER A 110 -34.80 -35.39 -56.74
N SER A 111 -34.38 -35.44 -55.47
CA SER A 111 -33.56 -36.57 -54.99
C SER A 111 -33.66 -36.71 -53.46
N ASN A 112 -33.57 -37.94 -52.93
CA ASN A 112 -33.78 -38.24 -51.51
C ASN A 112 -32.80 -39.33 -51.02
N HIS A 113 -31.97 -39.03 -50.02
CA HIS A 113 -31.41 -39.93 -48.98
C HIS A 113 -30.56 -39.07 -48.01
N CYS A 114 -30.88 -39.01 -46.71
CA CYS A 114 -30.37 -39.86 -45.61
C CYS A 114 -28.85 -39.68 -45.33
N CYS A 115 -28.36 -39.55 -44.09
CA CYS A 115 -28.95 -39.68 -42.73
C CYS A 115 -28.07 -38.86 -41.73
N SER A 116 -28.26 -38.78 -40.39
CA SER A 116 -29.13 -39.51 -39.43
C SER A 116 -29.47 -38.66 -38.17
N SER A 117 -29.80 -39.32 -37.05
CA SER A 117 -30.40 -38.76 -35.81
C SER A 117 -29.43 -38.52 -34.64
N SER A 118 -29.84 -37.67 -33.68
CA SER A 118 -29.90 -37.93 -32.22
C SER A 118 -30.57 -36.74 -31.50
N GLN A 119 -31.80 -36.88 -30.97
CA GLN A 119 -32.15 -37.26 -29.58
C GLN A 119 -31.82 -36.22 -28.49
N THR A 120 -32.86 -35.53 -27.97
CA THR A 120 -33.23 -35.48 -26.53
C THR A 120 -34.71 -35.11 -26.35
N GLU A 121 -35.50 -36.13 -26.01
CA GLU A 121 -36.67 -36.19 -25.10
C GLU A 121 -37.78 -35.10 -25.07
N ASP A 122 -39.03 -35.58 -25.03
CA ASP A 122 -40.27 -34.82 -24.80
C ASP A 122 -40.42 -34.30 -23.34
N LEU A 123 -41.30 -33.30 -23.15
CA LEU A 123 -42.45 -33.48 -22.24
C LEU A 123 -43.60 -32.49 -22.53
N GLN A 124 -44.83 -32.93 -22.25
CA GLN A 124 -46.08 -32.37 -22.79
C GLN A 124 -46.65 -31.19 -21.96
N GLY A 125 -47.36 -30.24 -22.61
CA GLY A 125 -48.01 -29.13 -21.92
C GLY A 125 -48.92 -28.22 -22.77
N ARG A 126 -50.17 -28.64 -23.04
CA ARG A 126 -51.28 -27.85 -23.62
C ARG A 126 -52.62 -28.43 -23.08
N PRO A 127 -53.79 -27.73 -23.13
CA PRO A 127 -54.13 -26.59 -24.01
C PRO A 127 -54.96 -25.43 -23.39
N ALA A 128 -55.13 -24.37 -24.21
CA ALA A 128 -56.29 -23.42 -24.22
C ALA A 128 -56.43 -22.43 -23.02
N ARG A 129 -57.22 -21.34 -23.11
CA ARG A 129 -58.22 -20.92 -24.11
C ARG A 129 -58.44 -19.38 -24.14
N ASN A 130 -58.91 -18.86 -25.28
CA ASN A 130 -59.49 -17.51 -25.54
C ASN A 130 -58.50 -16.31 -25.62
N GLY A 131 -58.81 -15.36 -26.54
CA GLY A 131 -58.22 -14.01 -26.66
C GLY A 131 -59.33 -12.94 -26.53
N PRO A 132 -59.35 -11.81 -27.28
CA PRO A 132 -58.47 -11.41 -28.40
C PRO A 132 -57.89 -9.96 -28.32
N LEU A 133 -57.08 -9.60 -29.34
CA LEU A 133 -56.84 -8.25 -29.93
C LEU A 133 -56.91 -6.99 -29.03
N ASP A 134 -55.77 -6.31 -28.85
CA ASP A 134 -55.57 -4.96 -29.43
C ASP A 134 -54.06 -4.58 -29.54
N GLY A 135 -53.75 -3.37 -30.04
CA GLY A 135 -52.42 -2.91 -30.48
C GLY A 135 -51.35 -2.57 -29.42
N PRO A 136 -50.13 -2.17 -29.86
CA PRO A 136 -48.94 -2.08 -29.01
C PRO A 136 -48.82 -0.79 -28.19
N GLN A 137 -48.28 -0.90 -26.97
CA GLN A 137 -47.83 0.24 -26.15
C GLN A 137 -46.33 0.12 -25.81
N THR A 138 -45.70 1.27 -25.55
CA THR A 138 -44.24 1.44 -25.57
C THR A 138 -43.53 1.15 -24.24
N LEU A 139 -42.23 0.86 -24.33
CA LEU A 139 -41.39 0.32 -23.25
C LEU A 139 -40.85 1.41 -22.28
N ASP A 140 -41.71 2.31 -21.79
CA ASP A 140 -41.30 3.51 -21.03
C ASP A 140 -41.61 3.42 -19.50
N GLN A 141 -41.54 2.20 -18.95
CA GLN A 141 -42.03 1.93 -17.59
C GLN A 141 -41.12 1.04 -16.72
N ARG A 142 -39.86 0.83 -17.13
CA ARG A 142 -38.90 -0.02 -16.40
C ARG A 142 -37.90 0.78 -15.54
N ASP A 143 -37.50 1.98 -15.96
CA ASP A 143 -36.37 2.70 -15.35
C ASP A 143 -36.75 3.56 -14.13
N ARG A 144 -38.05 3.79 -13.87
CA ARG A 144 -38.53 4.58 -12.73
C ARG A 144 -38.52 3.85 -11.36
N LYS A 145 -37.96 2.65 -11.26
CA LYS A 145 -38.00 1.82 -10.04
C LYS A 145 -36.64 1.33 -9.52
N ARG A 146 -35.59 2.14 -9.73
CA ARG A 146 -34.24 1.93 -9.18
C ARG A 146 -33.56 3.27 -8.83
N ALA A 147 -34.24 4.10 -8.04
CA ALA A 147 -33.76 5.43 -7.65
C ALA A 147 -33.89 5.74 -6.14
N GLU A 148 -34.50 4.85 -5.36
CA GLU A 148 -34.76 5.03 -3.93
C GLU A 148 -34.35 3.75 -3.18
N GLU A 149 -33.06 3.64 -2.81
CA GLU A 149 -32.49 2.80 -1.72
C GLU A 149 -30.96 2.72 -1.85
N THR A 150 -30.21 3.82 -1.61
CA THR A 150 -28.77 3.73 -1.30
C THR A 150 -28.26 4.98 -0.56
N ASP A 151 -28.71 5.19 0.67
CA ASP A 151 -28.09 6.17 1.58
C ASP A 151 -27.80 5.54 2.95
N GLN A 152 -26.65 4.86 3.04
CA GLN A 152 -25.98 4.55 4.31
C GLN A 152 -24.56 3.98 4.13
N HIS A 153 -23.71 4.37 5.08
CA HIS A 153 -22.44 3.77 5.49
C HIS A 153 -21.22 3.85 4.53
N THR A 154 -20.42 4.89 4.78
CA THR A 154 -19.05 5.04 4.28
C THR A 154 -18.09 4.05 4.96
N GLN A 155 -17.35 3.23 4.21
CA GLN A 155 -15.98 2.86 4.62
C GLN A 155 -15.07 2.33 3.50
N THR A 156 -13.77 2.44 3.77
CA THR A 156 -12.64 2.44 2.83
C THR A 156 -12.11 1.06 2.39
N THR A 157 -11.33 1.10 1.29
CA THR A 157 -10.30 0.15 0.79
C THR A 157 -10.70 -0.81 -0.35
N PRO A 158 -9.86 -0.96 -1.41
CA PRO A 158 -10.17 -1.80 -2.56
C PRO A 158 -9.47 -3.18 -2.55
N PRO A 159 -10.13 -4.26 -2.99
CA PRO A 159 -9.47 -5.48 -3.45
C PRO A 159 -8.86 -5.31 -4.86
N ARG A 160 -8.07 -6.29 -5.29
CA ARG A 160 -7.28 -6.26 -6.55
C ARG A 160 -8.03 -6.81 -7.78
N SER A 161 -7.48 -6.43 -8.93
CA SER A 161 -7.64 -6.94 -10.29
C SER A 161 -8.32 -8.30 -10.49
N LEU A 162 -9.25 -8.34 -11.45
CA LEU A 162 -9.55 -9.53 -12.24
C LEU A 162 -9.51 -9.19 -13.74
N GLY A 163 -8.77 -10.01 -14.49
CA GLY A 163 -8.80 -10.22 -15.94
C GLY A 163 -9.16 -9.07 -16.89
N ASP A 164 -8.17 -8.64 -17.69
CA ASP A 164 -8.43 -8.03 -18.99
C ASP A 164 -9.25 -8.96 -19.90
N ALA A 165 -10.29 -8.39 -20.53
CA ALA A 165 -11.04 -9.02 -21.62
C ALA A 165 -11.15 -8.03 -22.79
N SER A 166 -10.00 -7.53 -23.27
CA SER A 166 -9.93 -6.48 -24.28
C SER A 166 -10.31 -6.98 -25.68
N VAL A 167 -11.60 -6.86 -26.02
CA VAL A 167 -12.13 -7.11 -27.37
C VAL A 167 -11.91 -5.91 -28.29
N HIS A 168 -10.68 -5.75 -28.78
CA HIS A 168 -10.36 -4.76 -29.82
C HIS A 168 -10.89 -5.17 -31.20
N SER A 169 -12.16 -4.83 -31.49
CA SER A 169 -12.68 -4.79 -32.85
C SER A 169 -11.94 -3.74 -33.68
N SER A 170 -10.93 -4.16 -34.45
CA SER A 170 -10.19 -3.30 -35.38
C SER A 170 -10.47 -3.70 -36.82
N LEU A 171 -11.43 -3.01 -37.45
CA LEU A 171 -11.56 -3.03 -38.91
C LEU A 171 -10.44 -2.16 -39.51
N SER A 172 -9.63 -2.72 -40.40
CA SER A 172 -8.66 -1.96 -41.19
C SER A 172 -8.49 -2.61 -42.55
N SER A 173 -8.74 -1.83 -43.60
CA SER A 173 -8.71 -2.25 -44.99
C SER A 173 -7.26 -2.39 -45.49
N ALA A 174 -6.87 -3.60 -45.87
CA ALA A 174 -5.59 -3.86 -46.52
C ALA A 174 -5.74 -3.88 -48.05
N LEU A 175 -5.11 -2.92 -48.74
CA LEU A 175 -4.84 -3.01 -50.18
C LEU A 175 -3.44 -3.61 -50.39
N PRO A 176 -3.25 -4.52 -51.34
CA PRO A 176 -1.97 -5.22 -51.52
C PRO A 176 -0.92 -4.35 -52.24
N SER A 177 0.33 -4.46 -51.81
CA SER A 177 1.52 -4.00 -52.53
C SER A 177 2.55 -5.14 -52.61
N PRO A 178 3.44 -5.17 -53.63
CA PRO A 178 4.14 -6.40 -54.01
C PRO A 178 5.42 -6.67 -53.19
N PRO A 179 5.79 -7.94 -52.96
CA PRO A 179 7.04 -8.29 -52.31
C PRO A 179 8.24 -8.04 -53.23
N THR A 180 9.24 -7.31 -52.73
CA THR A 180 10.61 -7.34 -53.29
C THR A 180 11.41 -8.47 -52.64
N SER A 181 12.38 -9.03 -53.36
CA SER A 181 13.10 -10.22 -52.89
C SER A 181 14.04 -9.92 -51.73
N LEU A 182 13.92 -10.70 -50.67
CA LEU A 182 15.00 -10.86 -49.68
C LEU A 182 16.06 -11.83 -50.20
N SER A 183 17.29 -11.68 -49.72
CA SER A 183 18.34 -12.71 -49.77
C SER A 183 19.15 -12.63 -48.48
N GLU A 184 19.30 -13.79 -47.83
CA GLU A 184 20.39 -14.18 -46.91
C GLU A 184 20.78 -13.23 -45.76
N VAL A 185 20.43 -13.63 -44.53
CA VAL A 185 21.34 -14.13 -43.47
C VAL A 185 20.60 -14.01 -42.14
N TRP A 186 20.11 -15.14 -41.61
CA TRP A 186 19.97 -15.43 -40.17
C TRP A 186 19.84 -16.95 -40.03
N GLY A 187 20.86 -17.59 -39.47
CA GLY A 187 20.84 -19.01 -39.15
C GLY A 187 20.23 -19.28 -37.76
N GLU A 188 19.81 -20.53 -37.56
CA GLU A 188 19.83 -21.24 -36.28
C GLU A 188 19.38 -20.49 -35.00
N THR A 189 18.14 -20.74 -34.58
CA THR A 189 17.87 -21.33 -33.24
C THR A 189 16.51 -22.03 -33.28
N MET A 190 16.47 -23.32 -32.92
CA MET A 190 15.23 -24.11 -32.92
C MET A 190 14.54 -24.05 -31.55
N GLY A 191 13.48 -23.25 -31.44
CA GLY A 191 12.58 -23.20 -30.27
C GLY A 191 11.29 -23.99 -30.52
N ARG A 192 11.07 -25.06 -29.76
CA ARG A 192 9.92 -25.98 -29.91
C ARG A 192 8.87 -25.70 -28.83
N GLU A 193 7.66 -25.34 -29.22
CA GLU A 193 6.48 -25.45 -28.35
C GLU A 193 5.24 -25.91 -29.13
N ASN A 194 4.29 -26.55 -28.43
CA ASN A 194 3.23 -27.35 -29.06
C ASN A 194 1.96 -26.52 -29.35
N GLY A 195 1.43 -26.65 -30.56
CA GLY A 195 0.03 -26.35 -30.88
C GLY A 195 -0.59 -27.53 -31.63
N GLN A 196 -1.76 -28.01 -31.19
CA GLN A 196 -2.50 -29.05 -31.92
C GLN A 196 -3.08 -28.47 -33.21
N PRO A 197 -3.01 -29.18 -34.35
CA PRO A 197 -3.56 -28.69 -35.60
C PRO A 197 -5.10 -28.68 -35.54
N VAL A 198 -5.71 -27.52 -35.75
CA VAL A 198 -7.15 -27.43 -36.05
C VAL A 198 -7.38 -28.06 -37.42
N GLU A 199 -8.19 -29.11 -37.45
CA GLU A 199 -8.23 -30.09 -38.54
C GLU A 199 -8.62 -29.47 -39.91
N GLY A 200 -9.46 -28.42 -39.92
CA GLY A 200 -9.79 -27.66 -41.14
C GLY A 200 -8.76 -26.60 -41.59
N SER A 201 -7.75 -26.25 -40.78
CA SER A 201 -6.73 -25.27 -41.18
C SER A 201 -5.76 -25.84 -42.22
N ASN A 202 -5.53 -27.15 -42.21
CA ASN A 202 -4.57 -27.82 -43.08
C ASN A 202 -5.07 -27.83 -44.55
N GLU A 203 -6.36 -28.10 -44.77
CA GLU A 203 -6.98 -28.08 -46.10
C GLU A 203 -6.91 -26.70 -46.75
N VAL A 204 -7.21 -25.64 -45.99
CA VAL A 204 -7.14 -24.24 -46.46
C VAL A 204 -5.69 -23.85 -46.81
N LEU A 205 -4.71 -24.24 -45.99
CA LEU A 205 -3.29 -24.05 -46.27
C LEU A 205 -2.83 -24.84 -47.51
N GLN A 206 -3.32 -26.06 -47.70
CA GLN A 206 -3.01 -26.90 -48.86
C GLN A 206 -3.62 -26.33 -50.15
N LEU A 207 -4.83 -25.77 -50.08
CA LEU A 207 -5.49 -25.09 -51.19
C LEU A 207 -4.75 -23.80 -51.58
N LEU A 208 -4.37 -22.97 -50.59
CA LEU A 208 -3.52 -21.78 -50.77
C LEU A 208 -2.15 -22.14 -51.35
N LYS A 209 -1.53 -23.23 -50.90
CA LYS A 209 -0.25 -23.73 -51.43
C LYS A 209 -0.38 -24.18 -52.89
N SER A 210 -1.43 -24.93 -53.24
CA SER A 210 -1.72 -25.31 -54.63
C SER A 210 -2.01 -24.10 -55.52
N HIS A 211 -2.71 -23.09 -55.00
CA HIS A 211 -2.98 -21.85 -55.73
C HIS A 211 -1.69 -21.03 -55.97
N LYS A 212 -0.83 -20.93 -54.95
CA LYS A 212 0.52 -20.34 -55.08
C LYS A 212 1.35 -21.07 -56.14
N GLU A 213 1.40 -22.40 -56.07
CA GLU A 213 2.18 -23.24 -56.98
C GLU A 213 1.72 -23.07 -58.45
N LYS A 214 0.40 -23.02 -58.69
CA LYS A 214 -0.19 -22.72 -60.00
C LYS A 214 0.12 -21.31 -60.50
N LEU A 215 0.13 -20.30 -59.62
CA LEU A 215 0.53 -18.93 -60.00
C LEU A 215 2.02 -18.86 -60.35
N GLU A 216 2.89 -19.53 -59.58
CA GLU A 216 4.31 -19.61 -59.90
C GLU A 216 4.57 -20.37 -61.20
N GLU A 217 3.81 -21.43 -61.48
CA GLU A 217 3.90 -22.18 -62.74
C GLU A 217 3.41 -21.34 -63.93
N GLY A 218 2.28 -20.65 -63.80
CA GLY A 218 1.82 -19.69 -64.80
C GLY A 218 2.82 -18.56 -65.06
N LEU A 219 3.53 -18.09 -64.03
CA LEU A 219 4.63 -17.12 -64.18
C LEU A 219 5.88 -17.73 -64.85
N ARG A 220 6.18 -19.01 -64.63
CA ARG A 220 7.26 -19.74 -65.34
C ARG A 220 6.90 -19.92 -66.82
N ASP A 221 5.64 -20.23 -67.14
CA ASP A 221 5.17 -20.31 -68.53
C ASP A 221 5.11 -18.96 -69.25
N LEU A 222 4.73 -17.88 -68.55
CA LEU A 222 4.75 -16.54 -69.14
C LEU A 222 6.17 -16.10 -69.51
N ARG A 223 7.18 -16.44 -68.70
CA ARG A 223 8.59 -16.20 -69.02
C ARG A 223 9.03 -17.00 -70.25
N ARG A 224 8.76 -18.32 -70.27
CA ARG A 224 9.05 -19.19 -71.43
C ARG A 224 8.43 -18.65 -72.73
N LYS A 225 7.17 -18.19 -72.68
CA LYS A 225 6.47 -17.61 -73.84
C LYS A 225 7.03 -16.25 -74.25
N ASN A 226 7.47 -15.41 -73.32
CA ASN A 226 8.16 -14.16 -73.68
C ASN A 226 9.53 -14.46 -74.33
N GLU A 227 10.31 -15.38 -73.77
CA GLU A 227 11.59 -15.85 -74.36
C GLU A 227 11.40 -16.50 -75.75
N GLU A 228 10.20 -17.02 -76.05
CA GLU A 228 9.81 -17.53 -77.37
C GLU A 228 9.44 -16.40 -78.34
N LEU A 229 8.60 -15.47 -77.91
CA LEU A 229 8.21 -14.30 -78.71
C LEU A 229 9.41 -13.38 -79.02
N GLU A 230 10.41 -13.30 -78.15
CA GLU A 230 11.68 -12.62 -78.45
C GLU A 230 12.48 -13.34 -79.54
N ARG A 231 12.52 -14.68 -79.52
CA ARG A 231 13.15 -15.48 -80.58
C ARG A 231 12.43 -15.29 -81.93
N GLU A 232 11.09 -15.36 -81.94
CA GLU A 232 10.29 -15.12 -83.15
C GLU A 232 10.45 -13.69 -83.69
N ARG A 233 10.48 -12.68 -82.81
CA ARG A 233 10.77 -11.28 -83.17
C ARG A 233 12.12 -11.14 -83.86
N ASP A 234 13.16 -11.75 -83.30
CA ASP A 234 14.54 -11.67 -83.78
C ASP A 234 14.76 -12.49 -85.05
N GLU A 235 14.00 -13.57 -85.26
CA GLU A 235 13.97 -14.30 -86.54
C GLU A 235 13.21 -13.53 -87.62
N GLY A 236 12.08 -12.91 -87.25
CA GLY A 236 11.38 -11.95 -88.11
C GLY A 236 12.24 -10.74 -88.50
N GLU A 237 13.14 -10.27 -87.62
CA GLU A 237 14.14 -9.23 -87.92
C GLU A 237 15.13 -9.70 -89.00
N LYS A 238 15.74 -10.88 -88.79
CA LYS A 238 16.69 -11.48 -89.74
C LYS A 238 16.04 -11.68 -91.11
N GLU A 239 14.75 -12.01 -91.17
CA GLU A 239 14.00 -12.14 -92.43
C GLU A 239 13.64 -10.78 -93.06
N ARG A 240 13.22 -9.78 -92.27
CA ARG A 240 13.07 -8.40 -92.76
C ARG A 240 14.36 -7.89 -93.39
N ASP A 241 15.52 -8.21 -92.82
CA ASP A 241 16.83 -7.82 -93.35
C ASP A 241 17.29 -8.64 -94.57
N ARG A 242 16.91 -9.92 -94.68
CA ARG A 242 17.07 -10.68 -95.94
C ARG A 242 16.27 -10.02 -97.06
N MET A 243 15.00 -9.69 -96.79
CA MET A 243 14.11 -9.04 -97.75
C MET A 243 14.57 -7.61 -98.13
N ARG A 244 15.03 -6.79 -97.17
CA ARG A 244 15.63 -5.47 -97.45
C ARG A 244 16.82 -5.58 -98.42
N ARG A 245 17.77 -6.50 -98.17
CA ARG A 245 18.92 -6.73 -99.06
C ARG A 245 18.51 -7.16 -100.47
N CYS A 246 17.46 -7.97 -100.60
CA CYS A 246 16.89 -8.35 -101.91
C CYS A 246 16.32 -7.13 -102.66
N ILE A 247 15.57 -6.26 -101.97
CA ILE A 247 15.01 -5.02 -102.55
C ILE A 247 16.13 -4.07 -103.01
N GLU A 248 17.19 -3.89 -102.23
CA GLU A 248 18.37 -3.11 -102.63
C GLU A 248 19.02 -3.67 -103.91
N GLN A 249 19.16 -5.00 -103.99
CA GLN A 249 19.78 -5.68 -105.13
C GLN A 249 18.91 -5.58 -106.41
N LEU A 250 17.58 -5.52 -106.28
CA LEU A 250 16.65 -5.26 -107.38
C LEU A 250 16.69 -3.79 -107.83
N ARG A 251 16.77 -2.83 -106.90
CA ARG A 251 16.94 -1.40 -107.21
C ARG A 251 18.23 -1.13 -107.98
N ALA A 252 19.34 -1.75 -107.59
CA ALA A 252 20.62 -1.65 -108.29
C ALA A 252 20.52 -2.14 -109.75
N LYS A 253 19.83 -3.26 -110.00
CA LYS A 253 19.58 -3.78 -111.35
C LYS A 253 18.68 -2.85 -112.19
N LEU A 254 17.68 -2.22 -111.57
CA LEU A 254 16.81 -1.26 -112.27
C LEU A 254 17.58 -0.02 -112.72
N ALA A 255 18.45 0.52 -111.86
CA ALA A 255 19.32 1.65 -112.20
C ALA A 255 20.30 1.31 -113.35
N GLN A 256 20.83 0.08 -113.37
CA GLN A 256 21.70 -0.39 -114.46
C GLN A 256 20.96 -0.50 -115.80
N ALA A 257 19.69 -0.93 -115.79
CA ALA A 257 18.86 -0.96 -117.00
C ALA A 257 18.56 0.45 -117.55
N GLN A 258 18.32 1.42 -116.67
CA GLN A 258 18.02 2.81 -117.06
C GLN A 258 19.22 3.57 -117.67
N ALA A 259 20.45 3.07 -117.51
CA ALA A 259 21.65 3.65 -118.10
C ALA A 259 21.89 3.25 -119.59
N SER A 260 20.99 2.46 -120.19
CA SER A 260 21.31 1.65 -121.39
C SER A 260 20.44 1.91 -122.64
N SER A 261 19.88 3.11 -122.85
CA SER A 261 19.04 3.41 -124.03
C SER A 261 18.96 4.89 -124.45
N VAL A 262 19.57 5.25 -125.59
CA VAL A 262 19.40 6.52 -126.34
C VAL A 262 19.63 6.23 -127.85
N THR A 263 19.19 7.13 -128.75
CA THR A 263 19.30 7.15 -130.24
C THR A 263 18.27 6.26 -131.00
N GLU A 264 17.63 6.70 -132.11
CA GLU A 264 17.59 8.03 -132.76
C GLU A 264 16.33 8.28 -133.65
N GLU A 265 16.26 9.46 -134.28
CA GLU A 265 15.23 10.04 -135.18
C GLU A 265 15.39 9.63 -136.69
N VAL A 266 14.62 10.11 -137.69
CA VAL A 266 13.15 10.29 -137.94
C VAL A 266 12.88 10.66 -139.44
N VAL A 267 11.65 10.51 -139.96
CA VAL A 267 11.08 11.16 -141.21
C VAL A 267 11.49 10.65 -142.64
N GLN A 268 10.71 11.07 -143.67
CA GLN A 268 10.66 10.68 -145.11
C GLN A 268 10.66 11.98 -146.01
N PRO A 269 10.04 12.18 -147.23
CA PRO A 269 9.33 11.30 -148.20
C PRO A 269 9.50 11.58 -149.75
N ARG A 270 9.01 10.62 -150.59
CA ARG A 270 8.14 10.74 -151.81
C ARG A 270 8.43 11.70 -153.02
N SER A 271 8.29 11.17 -154.26
CA SER A 271 7.62 11.69 -155.52
C SER A 271 8.26 11.10 -156.82
N GLU A 272 7.67 10.71 -157.98
CA GLU A 272 6.48 11.07 -158.84
C GLU A 272 6.83 12.04 -160.02
N ALA A 273 6.52 11.86 -161.33
CA ALA A 273 5.91 10.77 -162.15
C ALA A 273 6.60 10.61 -163.57
N GLN A 274 6.11 10.77 -164.84
CA GLN A 274 4.80 11.09 -165.50
C GLN A 274 4.85 10.93 -167.08
N HIS A 275 3.70 10.75 -167.78
CA HIS A 275 3.31 11.22 -169.17
C HIS A 275 3.48 10.50 -170.56
N SER A 276 2.56 10.90 -171.48
CA SER A 276 2.51 10.91 -172.98
C SER A 276 1.93 9.69 -173.76
N SER A 277 1.37 9.74 -174.99
CA SER A 277 0.51 10.69 -175.81
C SER A 277 0.35 10.10 -177.25
N ASP A 278 -0.58 10.40 -178.20
CA ASP A 278 -1.86 11.15 -178.34
C ASP A 278 -2.59 10.61 -179.64
N CYS A 279 -3.61 11.31 -180.17
CA CYS A 279 -4.34 11.14 -181.46
C CYS A 279 -5.36 9.97 -181.58
N SER A 280 -6.51 10.09 -182.28
CA SER A 280 -6.90 11.04 -183.34
C SER A 280 -8.39 11.48 -183.31
N SER A 281 -8.73 12.55 -184.03
CA SER A 281 -9.82 13.50 -183.71
C SER A 281 -11.28 13.11 -183.97
N LEU A 282 -11.59 11.84 -184.29
CA LEU A 282 -12.97 11.34 -184.35
C LEU A 282 -13.28 10.32 -183.26
N ALA A 283 -12.26 9.60 -182.76
CA ALA A 283 -12.33 9.02 -181.42
C ALA A 283 -12.52 10.13 -180.39
N LYS A 284 -11.80 11.26 -180.52
CA LYS A 284 -11.80 12.38 -179.54
C LYS A 284 -13.16 12.93 -179.13
N LEU A 285 -14.28 12.73 -179.85
CA LEU A 285 -15.61 13.16 -179.37
C LEU A 285 -16.30 12.08 -178.50
N THR A 286 -16.24 10.81 -178.92
CA THR A 286 -16.71 9.68 -178.11
C THR A 286 -15.81 9.47 -176.89
N GLU A 287 -14.50 9.68 -177.06
CA GLU A 287 -13.47 9.69 -176.03
C GLU A 287 -13.57 10.95 -175.16
N GLN A 288 -13.96 12.13 -175.68
CA GLN A 288 -14.34 13.25 -174.82
C GLN A 288 -15.57 12.91 -173.98
N LEU A 289 -16.58 12.23 -174.52
CA LEU A 289 -17.76 11.80 -173.76
C LEU A 289 -17.41 10.71 -172.73
N GLN A 290 -16.57 9.75 -173.10
CA GLN A 290 -16.12 8.67 -172.22
C GLN A 290 -15.09 9.16 -171.19
N ALA A 291 -14.34 10.23 -171.47
CA ALA A 291 -13.47 10.92 -170.53
C ALA A 291 -14.18 12.03 -169.75
N THR A 292 -15.30 12.60 -170.18
CA THR A 292 -16.16 13.40 -169.28
C THR A 292 -16.94 12.49 -168.36
N GLN A 293 -17.44 11.33 -168.83
CA GLN A 293 -17.96 10.26 -167.97
C GLN A 293 -16.88 9.68 -167.05
N GLY A 294 -15.66 9.49 -167.56
CA GLY A 294 -14.50 9.04 -166.78
C GLY A 294 -14.10 10.07 -165.71
N ARG A 295 -14.02 11.35 -166.07
CA ARG A 295 -13.83 12.45 -165.12
C ARG A 295 -15.01 12.62 -164.16
N TYR A 296 -16.24 12.33 -164.58
CA TYR A 296 -17.40 12.30 -163.68
C TYR A 296 -17.25 11.17 -162.66
N ARG A 297 -16.91 9.96 -163.09
CA ARG A 297 -16.65 8.83 -162.18
C ARG A 297 -15.46 9.11 -161.26
N GLU A 298 -14.37 9.67 -161.77
CA GLU A 298 -13.25 10.14 -160.93
C GLU A 298 -13.69 11.24 -159.95
N LEU A 299 -14.61 12.13 -160.32
CA LEU A 299 -15.12 13.18 -159.45
C LEU A 299 -16.11 12.61 -158.41
N GLU A 300 -16.88 11.59 -158.75
CA GLU A 300 -17.73 10.82 -157.85
C GLU A 300 -16.88 9.99 -156.87
N GLU A 301 -15.83 9.33 -157.34
CA GLU A 301 -14.84 8.62 -156.52
C GLU A 301 -14.02 9.60 -155.64
N LYS A 302 -13.65 10.77 -156.15
CA LYS A 302 -13.00 11.83 -155.35
C LYS A 302 -13.97 12.46 -154.35
N LEU A 303 -15.25 12.60 -154.67
CA LEU A 303 -16.29 13.09 -153.76
C LEU A 303 -16.54 12.07 -152.64
N ASP A 304 -16.71 10.79 -152.98
CA ASP A 304 -16.82 9.68 -152.03
C ASP A 304 -15.56 9.54 -151.16
N TYR A 305 -14.36 9.65 -151.75
CA TYR A 305 -13.09 9.69 -150.99
C TYR A 305 -13.01 10.91 -150.06
N LEU A 306 -13.39 12.11 -150.52
CA LEU A 306 -13.42 13.31 -149.68
C LEU A 306 -14.49 13.23 -148.59
N GLN A 307 -15.63 12.60 -148.86
CA GLN A 307 -16.71 12.35 -147.90
C GLN A 307 -16.31 11.30 -146.86
N LYS A 308 -15.64 10.21 -147.27
CA LYS A 308 -15.03 9.22 -146.37
C LYS A 308 -13.88 9.82 -145.56
N SER A 309 -13.04 10.65 -146.17
CA SER A 309 -11.98 11.43 -145.52
C SER A 309 -12.55 12.44 -144.52
N SER A 310 -13.69 13.07 -144.83
CA SER A 310 -14.38 13.93 -143.86
C SER A 310 -14.94 13.12 -142.72
N ALA A 311 -15.74 12.08 -142.99
CA ALA A 311 -16.25 11.19 -141.95
C ALA A 311 -15.13 10.57 -141.10
N GLN A 312 -13.94 10.34 -141.66
CA GLN A 312 -12.74 9.93 -140.90
C GLN A 312 -12.17 11.07 -140.05
N ARG A 313 -12.03 12.29 -140.59
CA ARG A 313 -11.64 13.49 -139.83
C ARG A 313 -12.61 13.77 -138.68
N ASP A 314 -13.91 13.76 -138.96
CA ASP A 314 -14.99 13.99 -138.00
C ASP A 314 -14.96 12.93 -136.88
N ARG A 315 -14.69 11.66 -137.21
CA ARG A 315 -14.45 10.58 -136.22
C ARG A 315 -13.18 10.82 -135.40
N THR A 316 -12.07 11.24 -136.02
CA THR A 316 -10.84 11.55 -135.27
C THR A 316 -10.99 12.78 -134.38
N GLU A 317 -11.73 13.80 -134.82
CA GLU A 317 -12.02 15.00 -134.04
C GLU A 317 -12.97 14.70 -132.88
N ALA A 318 -13.96 13.83 -133.08
CA ALA A 318 -14.82 13.32 -132.00
C ALA A 318 -14.02 12.49 -130.98
N LEU A 319 -13.08 11.65 -131.43
CA LEU A 319 -12.15 10.90 -130.57
C LEU A 319 -11.21 11.84 -129.79
N LEU A 320 -10.68 12.88 -130.44
CA LEU A 320 -9.78 13.85 -129.82
C LEU A 320 -10.53 14.67 -128.76
N LYS A 321 -11.72 15.20 -129.09
CA LYS A 321 -12.64 15.86 -128.13
C LYS A 321 -13.11 14.94 -127.00
N GLN A 322 -13.10 13.61 -127.19
CA GLN A 322 -13.33 12.68 -126.09
C GLN A 322 -12.07 12.55 -125.22
N LYS A 323 -10.88 12.44 -125.82
CA LYS A 323 -9.61 12.41 -125.08
C LYS A 323 -9.34 13.70 -124.31
N ASP A 324 -9.75 14.86 -124.83
CA ASP A 324 -9.68 16.14 -124.11
C ASP A 324 -10.57 16.13 -122.86
N LYS A 325 -11.78 15.56 -122.94
CA LYS A 325 -12.67 15.37 -121.78
C LYS A 325 -12.08 14.36 -120.79
N ASP A 326 -11.54 13.25 -121.27
CA ASP A 326 -10.90 12.24 -120.44
C ASP A 326 -9.72 12.87 -119.67
N CYS A 327 -8.87 13.65 -120.34
CA CYS A 327 -7.74 14.36 -119.73
C CYS A 327 -8.20 15.45 -118.75
N ALA A 328 -9.23 16.23 -119.09
CA ALA A 328 -9.80 17.25 -118.21
C ALA A 328 -10.50 16.63 -116.98
N GLN A 329 -11.01 15.40 -117.08
CA GLN A 329 -11.53 14.67 -115.92
C GLN A 329 -10.38 14.14 -115.06
N LEU A 330 -9.39 13.48 -115.65
CA LEU A 330 -8.18 13.01 -114.95
C LEU A 330 -7.44 14.14 -114.23
N ALA A 331 -7.41 15.35 -114.79
CA ALA A 331 -6.87 16.54 -114.13
C ALA A 331 -7.64 16.89 -112.84
N LYS A 332 -8.98 16.95 -112.91
CA LYS A 332 -9.85 17.18 -111.73
C LYS A 332 -9.71 16.07 -110.70
N ASP A 333 -9.64 14.81 -111.13
CA ASP A 333 -9.47 13.67 -110.24
C ASP A 333 -8.10 13.74 -109.54
N CYS A 334 -7.04 14.15 -110.25
CA CYS A 334 -5.73 14.43 -109.66
C CYS A 334 -5.74 15.62 -108.69
N GLU A 335 -6.52 16.66 -108.95
CA GLU A 335 -6.69 17.79 -108.02
C GLU A 335 -7.49 17.40 -106.77
N ALA A 336 -8.56 16.62 -106.93
CA ALA A 336 -9.35 16.06 -105.84
C ALA A 336 -8.49 15.11 -104.96
N LEU A 337 -7.69 14.24 -105.57
CA LEU A 337 -6.75 13.36 -104.85
C LEU A 337 -5.66 14.15 -104.12
N LYS A 338 -5.13 15.24 -104.71
CA LYS A 338 -4.20 16.14 -104.02
C LYS A 338 -4.86 16.85 -102.83
N ALA A 339 -6.10 17.33 -102.98
CA ALA A 339 -6.85 17.95 -101.89
C ALA A 339 -7.13 16.93 -100.77
N GLN A 340 -7.55 15.71 -101.11
CA GLN A 340 -7.78 14.62 -100.15
C GLN A 340 -6.49 14.22 -99.41
N ALA A 341 -5.37 14.05 -100.14
CA ALA A 341 -4.07 13.76 -99.53
C ALA A 341 -3.60 14.90 -98.60
N THR A 342 -3.89 16.15 -98.96
CA THR A 342 -3.56 17.32 -98.12
C THR A 342 -4.44 17.37 -96.86
N SER A 343 -5.74 17.06 -96.97
CA SER A 343 -6.64 16.93 -95.81
C SER A 343 -6.15 15.85 -94.86
N LEU A 344 -5.91 14.63 -95.35
CA LEU A 344 -5.46 13.51 -94.54
C LEU A 344 -4.10 13.76 -93.87
N LEU A 345 -3.20 14.51 -94.52
CA LEU A 345 -1.91 14.91 -93.93
C LEU A 345 -2.08 16.02 -92.87
N GLY A 346 -3.04 16.94 -93.05
CA GLY A 346 -3.47 17.88 -92.02
C GLY A 346 -4.07 17.18 -90.80
N GLU A 347 -5.03 16.29 -91.01
CA GLU A 347 -5.65 15.45 -89.98
C GLU A 347 -4.60 14.61 -89.24
N LEU A 348 -3.66 13.99 -89.95
CA LEU A 348 -2.56 13.23 -89.33
C LEU A 348 -1.69 14.12 -88.43
N ASN A 349 -1.33 15.32 -88.87
CA ASN A 349 -0.57 16.29 -88.07
C ASN A 349 -1.36 16.78 -86.85
N GLU A 350 -2.67 16.99 -86.97
CA GLU A 350 -3.54 17.31 -85.83
C GLU A 350 -3.60 16.16 -84.82
N ARG A 351 -3.74 14.90 -85.29
CA ARG A 351 -3.71 13.73 -84.40
C ARG A 351 -2.35 13.56 -83.74
N GLN A 352 -1.24 13.79 -84.44
CA GLN A 352 0.10 13.79 -83.84
C GLN A 352 0.22 14.87 -82.76
N SER A 353 -0.18 16.11 -83.04
CA SER A 353 -0.20 17.20 -82.05
C SER A 353 -1.10 16.92 -80.83
N CYS A 354 -2.19 16.17 -81.00
CA CYS A 354 -3.02 15.69 -79.89
C CYS A 354 -2.31 14.60 -79.07
N LEU A 355 -1.63 13.66 -79.73
CA LEU A 355 -0.83 12.62 -79.07
C LEU A 355 0.35 13.23 -78.29
N ASP A 356 1.10 14.15 -78.90
CA ASP A 356 2.24 14.84 -78.27
C ASP A 356 1.82 15.59 -77.01
N ARG A 357 0.66 16.26 -77.03
CA ARG A 357 0.07 16.92 -75.87
C ARG A 357 -0.32 15.91 -74.78
N SER A 358 -1.03 14.84 -75.15
CA SER A 358 -1.43 13.79 -74.21
C SER A 358 -0.22 13.06 -73.59
N GLU A 359 0.84 12.85 -74.35
CA GLU A 359 2.10 12.32 -73.84
C GLU A 359 2.78 13.25 -72.84
N ASN A 360 2.78 14.56 -73.10
CA ASN A 360 3.39 15.53 -72.18
C ASN A 360 2.55 15.71 -70.91
N GLU A 361 1.22 15.63 -71.01
CA GLU A 361 0.32 15.54 -69.86
C GLU A 361 0.58 14.26 -69.06
N ARG A 362 0.73 13.11 -69.72
CA ARG A 362 1.09 11.83 -69.07
C ARG A 362 2.41 11.92 -68.32
N LYS A 363 3.48 12.42 -68.95
CA LYS A 363 4.81 12.61 -68.33
C LYS A 363 4.72 13.52 -67.09
N MET A 364 4.00 14.64 -67.20
CA MET A 364 3.77 15.58 -66.10
C MET A 364 2.94 14.98 -64.95
N LEU A 365 1.99 14.08 -65.24
CA LEU A 365 1.26 13.32 -64.22
C LEU A 365 2.12 12.22 -63.58
N GLU A 366 2.99 11.54 -64.34
CA GLU A 366 3.95 10.55 -63.83
C GLU A 366 5.01 11.19 -62.91
N GLU A 367 5.51 12.38 -63.24
CA GLU A 367 6.39 13.17 -62.37
C GLU A 367 5.70 13.61 -61.08
N LYS A 368 4.43 14.04 -61.17
CA LYS A 368 3.59 14.34 -60.00
C LYS A 368 3.33 13.11 -59.13
N LEU A 369 3.09 11.95 -59.74
CA LEU A 369 2.90 10.70 -59.01
C LEU A 369 4.21 10.24 -58.35
N CYS A 370 5.34 10.32 -59.05
CA CYS A 370 6.66 10.00 -58.52
C CYS A 370 7.04 10.89 -57.33
N SER A 371 6.81 12.20 -57.43
CA SER A 371 7.08 13.15 -56.34
C SER A 371 6.14 12.97 -55.15
N LYS A 372 4.84 12.72 -55.39
CA LYS A 372 3.89 12.37 -54.31
C LYS A 372 4.24 11.06 -53.62
N MET A 373 4.63 10.03 -54.38
CA MET A 373 5.09 8.74 -53.84
C MET A 373 6.34 8.91 -52.96
N LYS A 374 7.31 9.73 -53.38
CA LYS A 374 8.50 10.06 -52.56
C LYS A 374 8.12 10.75 -51.24
N VAL A 375 7.21 11.73 -51.27
CA VAL A 375 6.73 12.42 -50.05
C VAL A 375 5.98 11.46 -49.13
N LEU A 376 5.10 10.63 -49.67
CA LEU A 376 4.36 9.61 -48.92
C LEU A 376 5.32 8.61 -48.26
N GLN A 377 6.32 8.11 -48.99
CA GLN A 377 7.33 7.19 -48.45
C GLN A 377 8.24 7.83 -47.38
N VAL A 378 8.35 9.16 -47.32
CA VAL A 378 9.01 9.86 -46.20
C VAL A 378 8.07 9.93 -44.99
N ALA A 379 6.80 10.27 -45.19
CA ALA A 379 5.80 10.31 -44.13
C ALA A 379 5.57 8.92 -43.48
N GLU A 380 5.58 7.83 -44.26
CA GLU A 380 5.51 6.46 -43.75
C GLU A 380 6.69 6.12 -42.83
N ARG A 381 7.92 6.50 -43.22
CA ARG A 381 9.12 6.30 -42.38
C ARG A 381 9.08 7.12 -41.09
N GLU A 382 8.59 8.35 -41.16
CA GLU A 382 8.45 9.23 -40.01
C GLU A 382 7.40 8.68 -39.02
N LEU A 383 6.24 8.23 -39.51
CA LEU A 383 5.22 7.58 -38.68
C LEU A 383 5.73 6.27 -38.04
N GLU A 384 6.51 5.49 -38.77
CA GLU A 384 7.14 4.26 -38.25
C GLU A 384 8.25 4.55 -37.22
N GLN A 385 8.98 5.65 -37.38
CA GLN A 385 9.94 6.15 -36.39
C GLN A 385 9.21 6.63 -35.12
N GLN A 386 8.12 7.39 -35.27
CA GLN A 386 7.29 7.85 -34.15
C GLN A 386 6.65 6.67 -33.40
N ARG A 387 6.14 5.64 -34.11
CA ARG A 387 5.67 4.38 -33.50
C ARG A 387 6.74 3.72 -32.62
N LYS A 388 7.98 3.65 -33.10
CA LYS A 388 9.12 3.10 -32.33
C LYS A 388 9.46 3.95 -31.11
N GLN A 389 9.47 5.28 -31.25
CA GLN A 389 9.68 6.20 -30.12
C GLN A 389 8.57 6.06 -29.07
N HIS A 390 7.30 5.96 -29.48
CA HIS A 390 6.18 5.74 -28.58
C HIS A 390 6.23 4.37 -27.89
N HIS A 391 6.66 3.30 -28.57
CA HIS A 391 6.84 1.99 -27.97
C HIS A 391 7.92 2.01 -26.88
N VAL A 392 9.09 2.60 -27.15
CA VAL A 392 10.17 2.75 -26.16
C VAL A 392 9.73 3.61 -24.97
N ALA A 393 8.97 4.70 -25.21
CA ALA A 393 8.42 5.52 -24.15
C ALA A 393 7.36 4.77 -23.29
N MET A 394 6.53 3.93 -23.92
CA MET A 394 5.58 3.06 -23.22
C MET A 394 6.31 2.05 -22.35
N ASP A 395 7.32 1.36 -22.88
CA ASP A 395 8.11 0.36 -22.13
C ASP A 395 8.84 1.01 -20.95
N GLN A 396 9.37 2.22 -21.12
CA GLN A 396 9.99 2.99 -20.05
C GLN A 396 8.99 3.37 -18.95
N LEU A 397 7.77 3.77 -19.31
CA LEU A 397 6.70 4.09 -18.36
C LEU A 397 6.16 2.82 -17.65
N LEU A 398 6.08 1.69 -18.34
CA LEU A 398 5.73 0.39 -17.74
C LEU A 398 6.78 -0.05 -16.72
N LEU A 399 8.07 0.04 -17.06
CA LEU A 399 9.17 -0.28 -16.15
C LEU A 399 9.20 0.65 -14.93
N GLN A 400 8.97 1.96 -15.13
CA GLN A 400 8.84 2.93 -14.03
C GLN A 400 7.65 2.59 -13.13
N THR A 401 6.49 2.23 -13.71
CA THR A 401 5.30 1.83 -12.98
C THR A 401 5.57 0.58 -12.14
N GLN A 402 6.15 -0.47 -12.73
CA GLN A 402 6.51 -1.71 -12.05
C GLN A 402 7.50 -1.46 -10.89
N SER A 403 8.48 -0.57 -11.08
CA SER A 403 9.42 -0.16 -10.03
C SER A 403 8.71 0.54 -8.86
N LEU A 404 7.76 1.44 -9.15
CA LEU A 404 6.98 2.15 -8.13
C LEU A 404 6.00 1.21 -7.40
N GLU A 405 5.37 0.27 -8.10
CA GLU A 405 4.51 -0.75 -7.50
C GLU A 405 5.28 -1.68 -6.56
N GLN A 406 6.49 -2.11 -6.94
CA GLN A 406 7.34 -2.95 -6.11
C GLN A 406 7.86 -2.19 -4.88
N ALA A 407 8.23 -0.91 -5.01
CA ALA A 407 8.59 -0.06 -3.88
C ALA A 407 7.40 0.15 -2.92
N LEU A 408 6.20 0.43 -3.45
CA LEU A 408 4.97 0.60 -2.68
C LEU A 408 4.51 -0.71 -2.01
N LYS A 409 4.85 -1.87 -2.59
CA LYS A 409 4.67 -3.19 -1.98
C LYS A 409 5.65 -3.44 -0.82
N THR A 410 6.90 -2.98 -0.90
CA THR A 410 7.84 -3.07 0.23
C THR A 410 7.47 -2.10 1.36
N GLU A 411 7.09 -0.86 1.04
CA GLU A 411 6.59 0.12 2.04
C GLU A 411 5.37 -0.42 2.80
N ARG A 412 4.39 -1.02 2.09
CA ARG A 412 3.24 -1.69 2.72
C ARG A 412 3.65 -2.81 3.69
N HIS A 413 4.77 -3.50 3.45
CA HIS A 413 5.28 -4.53 4.37
C HIS A 413 5.99 -3.91 5.58
N VAL A 414 6.80 -2.86 5.39
CA VAL A 414 7.42 -2.13 6.49
C VAL A 414 6.34 -1.57 7.44
N VAL A 415 5.30 -0.94 6.90
CA VAL A 415 4.15 -0.43 7.68
C VAL A 415 3.42 -1.53 8.46
N THR A 416 3.31 -2.76 7.94
CA THR A 416 2.69 -3.87 8.71
C THR A 416 3.60 -4.41 9.81
N GLU A 417 4.92 -4.41 9.64
CA GLU A 417 5.85 -4.78 10.72
C GLU A 417 5.95 -3.69 11.80
N GLU A 418 6.03 -2.40 11.43
CA GLU A 418 6.01 -1.30 12.42
C GLU A 418 4.69 -1.27 13.19
N LYS A 419 3.55 -1.59 12.55
CA LYS A 419 2.28 -1.75 13.27
C LYS A 419 2.31 -2.87 14.32
N LYS A 420 2.95 -4.02 14.02
CA LYS A 420 3.13 -5.10 15.01
C LYS A 420 4.02 -4.64 16.17
N LYS A 421 5.15 -3.98 15.89
CA LYS A 421 6.06 -3.43 16.92
C LYS A 421 5.34 -2.43 17.82
N LEU A 422 4.51 -1.55 17.24
CA LEU A 422 3.69 -0.60 18.00
C LEU A 422 2.71 -1.32 18.95
N THR A 423 1.99 -2.34 18.47
CA THR A 423 1.10 -3.15 19.32
C THR A 423 1.85 -3.93 20.41
N GLN A 424 3.05 -4.45 20.12
CA GLN A 424 3.91 -5.08 21.12
C GLN A 424 4.36 -4.07 22.19
N LEU A 425 4.77 -2.85 21.80
CA LEU A 425 5.17 -1.79 22.72
C LEU A 425 3.99 -1.28 23.57
N GLN A 426 2.80 -1.14 22.97
CA GLN A 426 1.57 -0.82 23.69
C GLN A 426 1.22 -1.89 24.73
N HIS A 427 1.36 -3.17 24.38
CA HIS A 427 1.14 -4.28 25.30
C HIS A 427 2.16 -4.27 26.45
N ALA A 428 3.45 -4.12 26.14
CA ALA A 428 4.52 -4.03 27.14
C ALA A 428 4.33 -2.85 28.11
N TYR A 429 3.95 -1.67 27.60
CA TYR A 429 3.59 -0.51 28.43
C TYR A 429 2.39 -0.79 29.33
N THR A 430 1.35 -1.47 28.82
CA THR A 430 0.17 -1.85 29.60
C THR A 430 0.52 -2.83 30.72
N CYS A 431 1.41 -3.80 30.47
CA CYS A 431 1.95 -4.69 31.50
C CYS A 431 2.72 -3.91 32.56
N LEU A 432 3.70 -3.09 32.18
CA LEU A 432 4.49 -2.28 33.11
C LEU A 432 3.61 -1.36 33.97
N PHE A 433 2.58 -0.74 33.39
CA PHE A 433 1.63 0.10 34.12
C PHE A 433 0.83 -0.69 35.16
N ARG A 434 0.29 -1.86 34.78
CA ARG A 434 -0.44 -2.76 35.68
C ARG A 434 0.48 -3.27 36.80
N ASP A 435 1.72 -3.62 36.49
CA ASP A 435 2.65 -4.19 37.45
C ASP A 435 3.13 -3.11 38.44
N TYR A 436 3.28 -1.86 37.99
CA TYR A 436 3.51 -0.69 38.84
C TYR A 436 2.31 -0.38 39.76
N ASP A 437 1.07 -0.36 39.23
CA ASP A 437 -0.17 -0.17 40.01
C ASP A 437 -0.37 -1.29 41.05
N THR A 438 -0.06 -2.54 40.67
CA THR A 438 -0.08 -3.70 41.59
C THR A 438 0.95 -3.52 42.70
N LYS A 439 2.18 -3.09 42.36
CA LYS A 439 3.23 -2.81 43.34
C LYS A 439 2.83 -1.67 44.30
N LEU A 440 2.30 -0.56 43.77
CA LEU A 440 1.85 0.59 44.56
C LEU A 440 0.76 0.20 45.58
N LYS A 441 -0.17 -0.67 45.17
CA LYS A 441 -1.22 -1.22 46.04
C LYS A 441 -0.67 -2.18 47.09
N ALA A 442 0.32 -3.00 46.76
CA ALA A 442 0.98 -3.90 47.71
C ALA A 442 1.80 -3.14 48.77
N GLU A 443 2.61 -2.17 48.35
CA GLU A 443 3.40 -1.32 49.26
C GLU A 443 2.48 -0.42 50.12
N GLY A 444 1.40 0.12 49.55
CA GLY A 444 0.38 0.82 50.32
C GLY A 444 -0.32 -0.06 51.36
N GLY A 445 -0.60 -1.32 51.02
CA GLY A 445 -1.17 -2.30 51.95
C GLY A 445 -0.24 -2.62 53.13
N ASP A 446 1.03 -2.93 52.87
CA ASP A 446 2.04 -3.17 53.92
C ASP A 446 2.17 -1.98 54.87
N LEU A 447 2.26 -0.77 54.33
CA LEU A 447 2.37 0.45 55.12
C LEU A 447 1.14 0.72 55.99
N CYS A 448 -0.07 0.45 55.48
CA CYS A 448 -1.30 0.53 56.28
C CYS A 448 -1.32 -0.50 57.42
N SER A 449 -1.07 -1.78 57.13
CA SER A 449 -1.07 -2.82 58.18
C SER A 449 0.00 -2.58 59.24
N ARG A 450 1.19 -2.10 58.85
CA ARG A 450 2.26 -1.74 59.81
C ARG A 450 1.94 -0.48 60.62
N LEU A 451 1.17 0.46 60.07
CA LEU A 451 0.64 1.60 60.82
C LEU A 451 -0.38 1.13 61.86
N GLU A 452 -1.36 0.29 61.46
CA GLU A 452 -2.34 -0.30 62.37
C GLU A 452 -1.69 -1.13 63.49
N GLU A 453 -0.58 -1.84 63.20
CA GLU A 453 0.21 -2.55 64.21
C GLU A 453 0.94 -1.59 65.16
N ALA A 454 1.52 -0.52 64.66
CA ALA A 454 2.16 0.51 65.48
C ALA A 454 1.13 1.24 66.38
N GLU A 455 -0.06 1.56 65.86
CA GLU A 455 -1.16 2.16 66.62
C GLU A 455 -1.67 1.22 67.72
N ARG A 456 -1.88 -0.07 67.41
CA ARG A 456 -2.22 -1.09 68.42
C ARG A 456 -1.12 -1.24 69.48
N ALA A 457 0.15 -1.21 69.09
CA ALA A 457 1.27 -1.28 70.03
C ALA A 457 1.40 -0.01 70.90
N LEU A 458 1.01 1.17 70.39
CA LEU A 458 0.94 2.41 71.16
C LEU A 458 -0.23 2.39 72.14
N ALA A 459 -1.41 1.91 71.74
CA ALA A 459 -2.55 1.72 72.65
C ALA A 459 -2.19 0.78 73.82
N LEU A 460 -1.61 -0.39 73.55
CA LEU A 460 -1.17 -1.33 74.60
C LEU A 460 -0.09 -0.74 75.53
N LYS A 461 0.78 0.14 75.02
CA LYS A 461 1.74 0.89 75.84
C LYS A 461 1.06 1.96 76.68
N GLN A 462 0.03 2.62 76.16
CA GLN A 462 -0.77 3.60 76.91
C GLN A 462 -1.53 2.92 78.05
N ASP A 463 -2.19 1.79 77.80
CA ASP A 463 -2.85 0.97 78.83
C ASP A 463 -1.88 0.54 79.95
N LEU A 464 -0.64 0.18 79.58
CA LEU A 464 0.40 -0.17 80.56
C LEU A 464 0.89 1.06 81.34
N ILE A 465 1.07 2.20 80.69
CA ILE A 465 1.43 3.47 81.34
C ILE A 465 0.36 3.88 82.35
N ASP A 466 -0.92 3.73 82.01
CA ASP A 466 -2.02 4.14 82.89
C ASP A 466 -2.23 3.19 84.08
N LYS A 467 -1.99 1.88 83.91
CA LYS A 467 -1.87 0.92 85.03
C LYS A 467 -0.69 1.26 85.96
N LEU A 468 0.48 1.56 85.40
CA LEU A 468 1.65 1.95 86.20
C LEU A 468 1.42 3.28 86.95
N LYS A 469 0.61 4.20 86.42
CA LYS A 469 0.16 5.38 87.18
C LYS A 469 -0.77 5.00 88.34
N GLU A 470 -1.75 4.12 88.10
CA GLU A 470 -2.67 3.64 89.14
C GLU A 470 -1.92 2.94 90.28
N GLU A 471 -0.97 2.05 89.96
CA GLU A 471 -0.07 1.41 90.92
C GLU A 471 0.77 2.44 91.70
N VAL A 472 1.29 3.48 91.03
CA VAL A 472 2.06 4.57 91.68
C VAL A 472 1.19 5.41 92.62
N GLU A 473 -0.05 5.74 92.27
CA GLU A 473 -0.95 6.44 93.20
C GLU A 473 -1.37 5.55 94.38
N GLN A 474 -1.58 4.25 94.16
CA GLN A 474 -1.83 3.29 95.25
C GLN A 474 -0.62 3.17 96.21
N GLN A 475 0.60 3.15 95.66
CA GLN A 475 1.83 3.14 96.45
C GLN A 475 2.04 4.46 97.21
N LYS A 476 1.70 5.63 96.63
CA LYS A 476 1.72 6.92 97.32
C LYS A 476 0.76 6.95 98.51
N GLY A 477 -0.50 6.55 98.32
CA GLY A 477 -1.48 6.47 99.43
C GLY A 477 -1.05 5.49 100.53
N SER A 478 -0.30 4.45 100.17
CA SER A 478 0.33 3.54 101.14
C SER A 478 1.50 4.22 101.87
N LEU A 479 2.34 4.98 101.16
CA LEU A 479 3.48 5.72 101.70
C LEU A 479 3.06 6.85 102.66
N GLU A 480 1.90 7.48 102.45
CA GLU A 480 1.31 8.47 103.37
C GLU A 480 1.06 7.92 104.79
N THR A 481 0.99 6.59 104.97
CA THR A 481 0.90 5.97 106.30
C THR A 481 2.22 6.00 107.06
N VAL A 482 3.37 6.08 106.38
CA VAL A 482 4.70 5.99 107.02
C VAL A 482 4.99 7.19 107.93
N PRO A 483 4.70 8.46 107.56
CA PRO A 483 4.76 9.59 108.49
C PRO A 483 3.87 9.41 109.73
N VAL A 484 2.66 8.84 109.58
CA VAL A 484 1.72 8.62 110.69
C VAL A 484 2.26 7.57 111.67
N LEU A 485 2.76 6.44 111.16
CA LEU A 485 3.37 5.39 111.97
C LEU A 485 4.68 5.86 112.63
N THR A 486 5.45 6.71 111.94
CA THR A 486 6.66 7.34 112.49
C THR A 486 6.31 8.25 113.68
N ALA A 487 5.33 9.15 113.51
CA ALA A 487 4.85 10.01 114.59
C ALA A 487 4.26 9.21 115.76
N GLN A 488 3.54 8.11 115.49
CA GLN A 488 3.03 7.21 116.54
C GLN A 488 4.18 6.55 117.33
N ALA A 489 5.25 6.10 116.67
CA ALA A 489 6.43 5.56 117.32
C ALA A 489 7.21 6.61 118.13
N GLU A 490 7.28 7.86 117.65
CA GLU A 490 7.87 8.98 118.39
C GLU A 490 7.06 9.35 119.64
N ILE A 491 5.71 9.35 119.55
CA ILE A 491 4.82 9.57 120.69
C ILE A 491 5.02 8.47 121.74
N TYR A 492 4.95 7.18 121.37
CA TYR A 492 5.16 6.09 122.33
C TYR A 492 6.57 6.09 122.94
N LYS A 493 7.59 6.52 122.21
CA LYS A 493 8.95 6.73 122.74
C LYS A 493 8.97 7.89 123.75
N GLY A 494 8.23 8.97 123.50
CA GLY A 494 8.03 10.07 124.44
C GLY A 494 7.32 9.63 125.72
N ASP A 495 6.17 8.95 125.59
CA ASP A 495 5.38 8.42 126.69
C ASP A 495 6.20 7.46 127.57
N PHE A 496 6.94 6.54 126.95
CA PHE A 496 7.83 5.60 127.66
C PHE A 496 8.93 6.32 128.44
N LEU A 497 9.55 7.36 127.85
CA LEU A 497 10.58 8.15 128.55
C LEU A 497 9.98 8.96 129.71
N ALA A 498 8.77 9.51 129.54
CA ALA A 498 8.06 10.25 130.59
C ALA A 498 7.63 9.34 131.76
N GLU A 499 7.08 8.16 131.48
CA GLU A 499 6.78 7.16 132.52
C GLU A 499 8.07 6.69 133.20
N ARG A 500 9.16 6.46 132.47
CA ARG A 500 10.45 6.08 133.06
C ARG A 500 10.99 7.17 133.98
N GLU A 501 10.96 8.45 133.57
CA GLU A 501 11.39 9.58 134.40
C GLU A 501 10.49 9.74 135.65
N ALA A 502 9.18 9.51 135.53
CA ALA A 502 8.26 9.47 136.66
C ALA A 502 8.57 8.29 137.61
N ARG A 503 8.92 7.13 137.06
CA ARG A 503 9.35 5.93 137.79
C ARG A 503 10.64 6.16 138.57
N GLU A 504 11.63 6.79 137.92
CA GLU A 504 12.93 7.16 138.49
C GLU A 504 12.73 8.14 139.66
N LYS A 505 11.95 9.22 139.46
CA LYS A 505 11.59 10.18 140.52
C LYS A 505 10.82 9.54 141.68
N LEU A 506 9.96 8.56 141.41
CA LEU A 506 9.24 7.83 142.44
C LEU A 506 10.15 6.87 143.23
N ASN A 507 11.10 6.22 142.55
CA ASN A 507 12.10 5.39 143.24
C ASN A 507 13.07 6.24 144.07
N GLN A 508 13.51 7.39 143.56
CA GLN A 508 14.32 8.35 144.32
C GLN A 508 13.61 8.78 145.61
N LYS A 509 12.33 9.17 145.54
CA LYS A 509 11.52 9.50 146.73
C LYS A 509 11.33 8.32 147.69
N LYS A 510 11.22 7.10 147.16
CA LYS A 510 11.16 5.88 147.97
C LYS A 510 12.49 5.67 148.72
N GLU A 511 13.62 5.85 148.06
CA GLU A 511 14.95 5.75 148.68
C GLU A 511 15.16 6.84 149.74
N GLU A 512 14.82 8.10 149.44
CA GLU A 512 14.81 9.21 150.41
C GLU A 512 13.97 8.89 151.67
N LEU A 513 12.77 8.31 151.51
CA LEU A 513 11.90 7.92 152.62
C LEU A 513 12.40 6.67 153.35
N GLN A 514 13.07 5.75 152.66
CA GLN A 514 13.64 4.54 153.25
C GLN A 514 14.93 4.83 154.04
N ASP A 515 15.73 5.81 153.60
CA ASP A 515 16.83 6.37 154.37
C ASP A 515 16.34 7.13 155.60
N GLN A 516 15.30 7.97 155.46
CA GLN A 516 14.65 8.63 156.62
C GLN A 516 14.13 7.61 157.64
N LEU A 517 13.50 6.51 157.19
CA LEU A 517 13.06 5.43 158.06
C LEU A 517 14.24 4.72 158.73
N THR A 518 15.32 4.45 158.00
CA THR A 518 16.54 3.82 158.52
C THR A 518 17.22 4.72 159.56
N GLN A 519 17.29 6.03 159.30
CA GLN A 519 17.79 7.03 160.24
C GLN A 519 16.91 7.11 161.49
N ALA A 520 15.59 7.11 161.35
CA ALA A 520 14.66 7.10 162.48
C ALA A 520 14.75 5.80 163.31
N LEU A 521 15.00 4.65 162.69
CA LEU A 521 15.25 3.38 163.39
C LEU A 521 16.59 3.42 164.14
N ALA A 522 17.64 3.96 163.54
CA ALA A 522 18.93 4.18 164.20
C ALA A 522 18.83 5.19 165.36
N GLU A 523 18.03 6.24 165.22
CA GLU A 523 17.70 7.20 166.27
C GLU A 523 16.96 6.54 167.44
N ILE A 524 15.96 5.70 167.14
CA ILE A 524 15.25 4.87 168.13
C ILE A 524 16.21 3.92 168.85
N ASP A 525 17.11 3.25 168.14
CA ASP A 525 18.07 2.33 168.76
C ASP A 525 19.17 3.05 169.55
N ARG A 526 19.59 4.25 169.12
CA ARG A 526 20.42 5.17 169.91
C ARG A 526 19.71 5.54 171.21
N LEU A 527 18.45 5.92 171.16
CA LEU A 527 17.64 6.27 172.33
C LEU A 527 17.38 5.06 173.25
N LYS A 528 17.25 3.84 172.72
CA LYS A 528 17.22 2.59 173.52
C LYS A 528 18.56 2.32 174.20
N GLN A 529 19.69 2.49 173.51
CA GLN A 529 21.02 2.35 174.10
C GLN A 529 21.26 3.41 175.18
N GLU A 530 20.85 4.66 174.96
CA GLU A 530 20.88 5.70 175.98
C GLU A 530 19.98 5.35 177.17
N ALA A 531 18.73 4.93 176.97
CA ALA A 531 17.84 4.52 178.05
C ALA A 531 18.42 3.34 178.86
N THR A 532 19.06 2.37 178.18
CA THR A 532 19.79 1.27 178.81
C THR A 532 21.01 1.77 179.59
N SER A 533 21.71 2.79 179.09
CA SER A 533 22.84 3.43 179.79
C SER A 533 22.38 4.22 181.02
N ARG A 534 21.22 4.91 180.95
CA ARG A 534 20.59 5.62 182.07
C ARG A 534 20.16 4.63 183.16
N ALA A 535 19.49 3.54 182.79
CA ALA A 535 19.12 2.46 183.71
C ALA A 535 20.35 1.83 184.40
N ARG A 536 21.45 1.60 183.66
CA ARG A 536 22.74 1.15 184.24
C ARG A 536 23.36 2.20 185.17
N MET A 537 23.24 3.50 184.85
CA MET A 537 23.75 4.59 185.68
C MET A 537 22.92 4.76 186.97
N GLU A 538 21.61 4.57 186.92
CA GLU A 538 20.73 4.56 188.11
C GLU A 538 21.03 3.34 189.00
N GLN A 539 21.21 2.15 188.40
CA GLN A 539 21.66 0.95 189.11
C GLN A 539 23.03 1.13 189.80
N MET A 540 23.89 2.00 189.25
CA MET A 540 25.20 2.33 189.83
C MET A 540 25.12 3.38 190.96
N LYS A 541 24.09 4.25 190.97
CA LYS A 541 23.87 5.26 192.02
C LYS A 541 23.29 4.68 193.32
N LEU A 542 22.57 3.57 193.26
CA LEU A 542 21.84 2.95 194.38
C LEU A 542 22.71 2.10 195.34
N ARG A 543 23.95 2.51 195.68
CA ARG A 543 24.87 1.63 196.45
C ARG A 543 25.62 2.18 197.68
N HIS A 544 25.64 3.48 197.97
CA HIS A 544 26.43 3.99 199.11
C HIS A 544 25.78 5.12 199.91
N LEU A 545 25.02 4.74 200.95
CA LEU A 545 24.80 5.44 202.23
C LEU A 545 24.20 4.39 203.23
N GLU A 546 24.29 4.65 204.54
CA GLU A 546 24.19 3.63 205.63
C GLU A 546 22.70 3.25 205.95
N ASP A 547 22.34 2.18 206.70
CA ASP A 547 22.74 1.89 208.10
C ASP A 547 22.31 0.49 208.69
N PHE A 548 22.98 0.05 209.77
CA PHE A 548 22.71 -1.05 210.77
C PHE A 548 22.54 -2.57 210.39
N PRO A 549 22.78 -3.56 211.32
CA PRO A 549 23.20 -4.94 210.96
C PRO A 549 22.55 -6.17 211.69
N THR A 550 22.69 -7.41 211.13
CA THR A 550 22.82 -8.67 211.92
C THR A 550 23.39 -9.92 211.17
N ARG A 551 24.47 -10.52 211.73
CA ARG A 551 24.82 -11.95 211.99
C ARG A 551 23.95 -13.11 211.36
N PRO A 552 24.46 -14.34 210.98
CA PRO A 552 25.81 -14.82 210.56
C PRO A 552 25.80 -15.87 209.34
N PRO A 553 26.47 -17.07 209.25
CA PRO A 553 27.12 -17.47 207.96
C PRO A 553 27.01 -18.95 207.44
N HIS A 554 27.53 -19.21 206.22
CA HIS A 554 28.18 -20.46 205.72
C HIS A 554 27.40 -21.82 205.65
N ILE A 555 27.97 -22.77 204.87
CA ILE A 555 27.65 -24.21 204.67
C ILE A 555 26.57 -24.54 203.58
N PRO A 556 26.71 -25.62 202.75
CA PRO A 556 26.08 -25.70 201.42
C PRO A 556 25.02 -26.83 201.14
N PRO A 557 25.26 -27.93 200.39
CA PRO A 557 24.32 -28.45 199.35
C PRO A 557 23.71 -29.83 199.77
N PRO A 558 23.26 -30.80 198.92
CA PRO A 558 23.18 -30.91 197.44
C PRO A 558 21.94 -31.66 196.85
N GLN A 559 22.08 -32.14 195.60
CA GLN A 559 21.42 -33.30 194.95
C GLN A 559 20.04 -33.14 194.25
N GLY A 560 19.92 -33.90 193.15
CA GLY A 560 18.81 -33.93 192.19
C GLY A 560 19.27 -34.55 190.86
N VAL A 561 19.43 -35.88 190.83
CA VAL A 561 20.02 -36.65 189.70
C VAL A 561 18.98 -37.63 189.13
N PHE A 562 19.28 -38.23 187.96
CA PHE A 562 18.62 -39.36 187.27
C PHE A 562 17.47 -39.00 186.28
N PRO A 563 17.26 -39.80 185.21
CA PRO A 563 18.30 -40.39 184.35
C PRO A 563 17.97 -40.53 182.84
N GLY A 564 19.02 -40.71 182.03
CA GLY A 564 18.98 -41.45 180.75
C GLY A 564 18.50 -40.70 179.51
N ALA A 565 18.81 -41.14 178.28
CA ALA A 565 19.75 -42.21 177.88
C ALA A 565 20.34 -41.98 176.47
N VAL A 566 21.45 -42.65 176.18
CA VAL A 566 22.17 -42.74 174.89
C VAL A 566 21.29 -43.25 173.73
N PHE A 567 21.54 -42.92 172.44
CA PHE A 567 22.57 -43.59 171.61
C PHE A 567 22.76 -43.04 170.16
N ASN A 568 23.95 -43.32 169.59
CA ASN A 568 24.30 -43.72 168.20
C ASN A 568 24.07 -42.83 166.94
N THR A 569 25.20 -42.30 166.42
CA THR A 569 25.83 -42.56 165.09
C THR A 569 25.05 -42.77 163.76
N ALA A 570 25.59 -42.10 162.71
CA ALA A 570 25.81 -42.55 161.31
C ALA A 570 24.84 -42.09 160.16
N PRO A 571 25.31 -42.04 158.87
CA PRO A 571 24.66 -41.38 157.70
C PRO A 571 24.28 -42.42 156.58
N PRO A 572 24.13 -42.16 155.24
CA PRO A 572 24.18 -40.91 154.44
C PRO A 572 23.18 -40.75 153.22
N ALA A 573 23.20 -39.56 152.57
CA ALA A 573 22.99 -39.32 151.12
C ALA A 573 21.55 -39.50 150.50
N PRO A 574 21.31 -39.42 149.16
CA PRO A 574 20.86 -38.16 148.52
C PRO A 574 19.77 -38.26 147.41
N SER A 575 19.53 -37.13 146.70
CA SER A 575 19.00 -36.99 145.31
C SER A 575 17.49 -36.70 145.09
N PHE A 576 17.17 -36.37 143.82
CA PHE A 576 15.86 -36.04 143.21
C PHE A 576 15.25 -34.65 143.56
N ARG A 577 14.59 -33.91 142.64
CA ARG A 577 14.56 -33.85 141.14
C ARG A 577 13.91 -32.47 140.78
N ASN A 578 14.29 -31.72 139.74
CA ASN A 578 13.90 -31.83 138.32
C ASN A 578 12.46 -32.38 138.08
N GLN A 579 11.66 -31.92 137.12
CA GLN A 579 12.03 -31.50 135.77
C GLN A 579 10.85 -30.83 135.03
N GLY A 580 11.13 -30.20 133.88
CA GLY A 580 10.13 -29.85 132.87
C GLY A 580 10.83 -29.41 131.58
N LEU A 581 11.20 -30.36 130.71
CA LEU A 581 11.96 -30.14 129.46
C LEU A 581 11.34 -30.92 128.30
N VAL A 582 11.34 -30.33 127.11
CA VAL A 582 11.22 -31.04 125.83
C VAL A 582 12.14 -30.36 124.80
N PRO A 583 13.14 -31.07 124.27
CA PRO A 583 13.64 -30.77 122.92
C PRO A 583 13.94 -32.04 122.09
N VAL A 584 13.15 -32.26 121.04
CA VAL A 584 13.36 -33.13 119.86
C VAL A 584 12.52 -32.50 118.74
N GLY A 585 12.92 -32.41 117.46
CA GLY A 585 14.15 -32.80 116.77
C GLY A 585 13.86 -33.14 115.29
N ASP A 586 14.87 -33.02 114.42
CA ASP A 586 14.87 -33.38 112.98
C ASP A 586 14.20 -32.41 111.96
N GLN A 587 14.59 -32.58 110.69
CA GLN A 587 14.18 -31.92 109.43
C GLN A 587 14.55 -30.43 109.26
N GLY A 588 15.59 -30.19 108.45
CA GLY A 588 16.08 -28.86 108.07
C GLY A 588 15.73 -28.45 106.63
N ALA A 589 16.40 -27.38 106.17
CA ALA A 589 16.43 -26.94 104.78
C ALA A 589 17.83 -26.38 104.46
N ALA A 590 18.25 -26.44 103.20
CA ALA A 590 19.52 -25.85 102.77
C ALA A 590 19.39 -24.33 102.58
N GLY A 591 20.48 -23.61 102.86
CA GLY A 591 20.65 -22.19 102.57
C GLY A 591 22.12 -21.92 102.33
N THR A 592 22.52 -21.91 101.07
CA THR A 592 23.91 -21.78 100.62
C THR A 592 24.50 -20.43 101.05
N GLU A 593 25.78 -20.40 101.41
CA GLU A 593 26.55 -19.17 101.32
C GLU A 593 26.66 -18.79 99.83
N GLU A 594 26.06 -17.65 99.44
CA GLU A 594 26.21 -17.12 98.09
C GLU A 594 27.64 -16.58 97.90
N LEU A 595 28.50 -17.41 97.31
CA LEU A 595 29.71 -16.91 96.66
C LEU A 595 29.30 -15.92 95.56
N PRO A 596 29.98 -14.78 95.40
CA PRO A 596 29.70 -13.84 94.32
C PRO A 596 29.80 -14.52 92.95
N ASP A 597 28.83 -14.28 92.08
CA ASP A 597 28.75 -14.92 90.77
C ASP A 597 29.81 -14.34 89.82
N LEU A 598 30.92 -15.07 89.64
CA LEU A 598 32.14 -14.61 88.94
C LEU A 598 31.99 -14.69 87.41
N CYS A 599 31.07 -13.88 86.89
CA CYS A 599 30.67 -13.86 85.48
C CYS A 599 31.34 -12.72 84.69
N CYS A 600 31.89 -13.03 83.51
CA CYS A 600 32.41 -12.01 82.59
C CYS A 600 31.27 -11.19 81.94
N PRO A 601 31.22 -9.85 82.08
CA PRO A 601 30.07 -9.06 81.63
C PRO A 601 29.90 -8.95 80.11
N LYS A 602 30.91 -9.28 79.30
CA LYS A 602 30.83 -9.24 77.81
C LYS A 602 30.21 -10.51 77.20
N CYS A 603 30.41 -11.67 77.84
CA CYS A 603 30.09 -12.98 77.26
C CYS A 603 29.33 -13.94 78.20
N GLN A 604 29.14 -13.57 79.47
CA GLN A 604 28.52 -14.38 80.53
C GLN A 604 29.26 -15.71 80.82
N TYR A 605 30.56 -15.78 80.52
CA TYR A 605 31.41 -16.89 80.97
C TYR A 605 31.56 -16.85 82.51
N GLN A 606 31.18 -17.95 83.16
CA GLN A 606 31.17 -18.12 84.61
C GLN A 606 32.48 -18.82 85.03
N ALA A 607 33.33 -18.11 85.78
CA ALA A 607 34.64 -18.57 86.21
C ALA A 607 34.57 -19.22 87.61
N PRO A 608 35.36 -20.27 87.89
CA PRO A 608 35.40 -20.92 89.21
C PRO A 608 36.15 -20.10 90.28
N ASP A 609 36.94 -19.10 89.87
CA ASP A 609 37.76 -18.25 90.74
C ASP A 609 38.06 -16.89 90.07
N MET A 610 38.61 -15.95 90.86
CA MET A 610 38.86 -14.57 90.43
C MET A 610 40.04 -14.44 89.46
N ASP A 611 41.07 -15.28 89.55
CA ASP A 611 42.23 -15.21 88.67
C ASP A 611 41.86 -15.72 87.28
N THR A 612 41.10 -16.82 87.21
CA THR A 612 40.47 -17.32 85.98
C THR A 612 39.53 -16.29 85.36
N LEU A 613 38.75 -15.54 86.16
CA LEU A 613 37.93 -14.44 85.66
C LEU A 613 38.79 -13.29 85.10
N GLN A 614 39.86 -12.88 85.79
CA GLN A 614 40.73 -11.80 85.32
C GLN A 614 41.44 -12.15 84.01
N ILE A 615 41.96 -13.37 83.87
CA ILE A 615 42.55 -13.85 82.62
C ILE A 615 41.50 -13.82 81.50
N HIS A 616 40.32 -14.39 81.73
CA HIS A 616 39.26 -14.40 80.72
C HIS A 616 38.81 -12.99 80.33
N VAL A 617 38.66 -12.06 81.27
CA VAL A 617 38.27 -10.67 80.99
C VAL A 617 39.36 -9.94 80.19
N MET A 618 40.64 -10.22 80.43
CA MET A 618 41.77 -9.63 79.69
C MET A 618 41.74 -10.02 78.20
N ASP A 619 41.52 -11.30 77.90
CA ASP A 619 41.40 -11.81 76.53
C ASP A 619 40.06 -11.42 75.89
N CYS A 620 38.98 -11.44 76.67
CA CYS A 620 37.63 -11.17 76.16
C CYS A 620 37.39 -9.69 75.89
N ILE A 621 38.13 -8.73 76.46
CA ILE A 621 37.95 -7.29 76.18
C ILE A 621 38.48 -6.88 74.79
N GLN A 622 39.34 -7.68 74.16
CA GLN A 622 39.77 -7.50 72.76
C GLN A 622 38.63 -7.79 71.75
#